data_AF-A0A842ZZ91-F1
#
_entry.id   AF-A0A842ZZ91-F1
#
_cell.length_a   1.000
_cell.length_b   1.000
_cell.length_c   1.000
_cell.angle_alpha   90.00
_cell.angle_beta   90.00
_cell.angle_gamma   90.00
#
_symmetry.space_group_name_H-M   'P 1'
#
loop_
_entity.id
_entity.type
_entity.pdbx_description
1 polymer ?
#
loop_
_entity_poly.entity_id
_entity_poly.type
_entity_poly.pdbx_seq_one_letter_code
_entity_poly.pdbx_strand_id
1 'polypeptide(L)'
;MKNNINYILKAAIVIALACAMIMPASAVITKTKTTLSKDFINTPKNVNRDIIFSDSFETYEDFIVDNFPPWTTFDGDGGQTYYIQGYEWPNMGYVGSFMIFNPSQTTPALDATYPAHTGVKYATCWDTEVSMAPNDDWLFTPQLTSSSYGEVSFWARSLNSQYGLEDFEIGVSTTDTSPSSFAILQTNNDAPITWTEYTLDISSYSGQSIYIGIHIFSFDVFAFFMDDFEVSGVGGPDTIPPVTTCTLEGTLEGNVYTSDVTVTLSATDAQSGVNYTMYKLDSGEWTIYTASFDVTADGAHTVLFYSVDFAGNQETEKTKTFTIEHPTTVSISIKGGLGASATITNTGAIALTNVDWIINLDGGIILLGKTKTDTIANLAPGESATIKDFVIGFGKTTITVGVGTVEQNTTGTVLLFFVIGVA
;
A
#
# COMPACT_ATOMS: atom_id res chain seq x y z
N MET A 1 69.78 -4.36 -36.70
CA MET A 1 70.69 -3.29 -36.22
C MET A 1 69.87 -2.01 -36.21
N LYS A 2 69.28 -1.64 -35.08
CA LYS A 2 69.79 -0.68 -34.08
C LYS A 2 69.89 0.77 -34.61
N ASN A 3 69.00 1.59 -34.04
CA ASN A 3 69.16 2.96 -33.54
C ASN A 3 69.58 4.07 -34.51
N ASN A 4 68.78 5.14 -34.52
CA ASN A 4 69.25 6.37 -33.88
C ASN A 4 68.12 7.06 -33.12
N ILE A 5 68.40 7.19 -31.82
CA ILE A 5 67.64 7.78 -30.75
C ILE A 5 68.29 9.13 -30.44
N ASN A 6 67.45 10.15 -30.27
CA ASN A 6 67.58 11.34 -29.43
C ASN A 6 68.75 12.32 -29.67
N TYR A 7 68.45 13.62 -29.58
CA TYR A 7 68.80 14.49 -28.46
C TYR A 7 68.11 15.85 -28.71
N ILE A 8 67.07 16.21 -27.93
CA ILE A 8 67.09 17.21 -26.82
C ILE A 8 66.74 18.64 -27.30
N LEU A 9 65.94 19.51 -26.64
CA LEU A 9 65.08 19.49 -25.44
C LEU A 9 64.59 20.96 -25.22
N LYS A 10 63.47 21.14 -24.48
CA LYS A 10 62.94 22.37 -23.81
C LYS A 10 62.12 23.32 -24.70
N ALA A 11 60.94 23.85 -24.35
CA ALA A 11 60.01 23.77 -23.22
C ALA A 11 58.66 24.32 -23.77
N ALA A 12 57.47 23.82 -23.43
CA ALA A 12 56.77 24.23 -22.22
C ALA A 12 55.66 23.24 -21.82
N ILE A 13 55.80 22.82 -20.56
CA ILE A 13 54.81 22.25 -19.65
C ILE A 13 53.74 23.31 -19.34
N VAL A 14 52.46 22.99 -19.53
CA VAL A 14 51.36 23.39 -18.62
C VAL A 14 50.33 22.25 -18.55
N ILE A 15 50.53 21.37 -17.56
CA ILE A 15 49.52 20.79 -16.65
C ILE A 15 48.22 20.29 -17.30
N ALA A 16 48.24 19.05 -17.81
CA ALA A 16 47.06 18.18 -17.79
C ALA A 16 46.91 17.66 -16.35
N LEU A 17 46.14 18.39 -15.54
CA LEU A 17 45.77 17.94 -14.21
C LEU A 17 44.83 16.75 -14.40
N ALA A 18 45.22 15.61 -13.84
CA ALA A 18 44.41 14.42 -13.75
C ALA A 18 43.06 14.75 -13.09
N CYS A 19 41.98 14.56 -13.85
CA CYS A 19 40.65 14.32 -13.29
C CYS A 19 40.16 12.96 -13.81
N ALA A 20 40.98 11.93 -13.66
CA ALA A 20 40.46 10.57 -13.55
C ALA A 20 39.86 10.49 -12.14
N MET A 21 38.59 10.86 -12.02
CA MET A 21 37.83 10.49 -10.83
C MET A 21 37.85 8.96 -10.77
N ILE A 22 38.47 8.47 -9.71
CA ILE A 22 38.36 7.08 -9.28
C ILE A 22 36.87 6.90 -8.95
N MET A 23 36.09 6.38 -9.88
CA MET A 23 34.80 5.77 -9.53
C MET A 23 35.12 4.42 -8.88
N PRO A 24 34.58 4.12 -7.69
CA PRO A 24 34.60 2.75 -7.21
C PRO A 24 33.80 1.91 -8.20
N ALA A 25 34.32 0.73 -8.56
CA ALA A 25 33.55 -0.27 -9.26
C ALA A 25 32.38 -0.68 -8.36
N SER A 26 31.22 -0.03 -8.51
CA SER A 26 29.98 -0.47 -7.91
C SER A 26 29.56 -1.74 -8.64
N ALA A 27 29.40 -2.82 -7.88
CA ALA A 27 28.93 -4.10 -8.41
C ALA A 27 27.57 -3.90 -9.09
N VAL A 28 27.52 -4.16 -10.40
CA VAL A 28 26.28 -4.26 -11.17
C VAL A 28 25.45 -5.40 -10.57
N ILE A 29 24.38 -5.07 -9.86
CA ILE A 29 23.37 -6.06 -9.46
C ILE A 29 22.24 -5.99 -10.48
N THR A 30 22.29 -6.82 -11.52
CA THR A 30 21.13 -7.08 -12.37
C THR A 30 20.12 -7.87 -11.54
N LYS A 31 19.12 -7.20 -10.94
CA LYS A 31 17.98 -7.90 -10.33
C LYS A 31 16.97 -8.20 -11.44
N THR A 32 17.08 -9.36 -12.07
CA THR A 32 16.05 -9.85 -12.98
C THR A 32 14.82 -10.24 -12.16
N LYS A 33 13.81 -9.37 -12.10
CA LYS A 33 12.53 -9.66 -11.45
C LYS A 33 11.58 -10.27 -12.48
N THR A 34 11.51 -11.59 -12.52
CA THR A 34 10.52 -12.31 -13.34
C THR A 34 9.12 -12.16 -12.70
N THR A 35 8.12 -12.07 -13.57
CA THR A 35 6.70 -11.79 -13.31
C THR A 35 6.10 -12.57 -12.14
N LEU A 36 5.33 -11.87 -11.29
CA LEU A 36 4.25 -12.48 -10.50
C LEU A 36 2.96 -11.68 -10.74
N SER A 37 1.89 -12.44 -10.97
CA SER A 37 0.53 -11.99 -11.27
C SER A 37 -0.07 -11.09 -10.20
N LYS A 38 -1.14 -10.36 -10.60
CA LYS A 38 -2.23 -9.87 -9.74
C LYS A 38 -2.29 -10.59 -8.40
N ASP A 39 -1.76 -9.93 -7.37
CA ASP A 39 -2.14 -9.94 -5.95
C ASP A 39 -0.99 -9.36 -5.14
N PHE A 40 -1.17 -8.13 -4.67
CA PHE A 40 -0.32 -7.50 -3.66
C PHE A 40 -0.40 -8.31 -2.36
N ILE A 41 0.54 -9.24 -2.09
CA ILE A 41 0.73 -9.78 -0.73
C ILE A 41 2.23 -9.96 -0.37
N ASN A 42 2.64 -9.16 0.62
CA ASN A 42 3.65 -9.36 1.67
C ASN A 42 5.05 -9.88 1.32
N THR A 43 5.90 -8.98 0.85
CA THR A 43 7.22 -8.76 1.45
C THR A 43 7.50 -7.26 1.37
N PRO A 44 7.80 -6.54 2.47
CA PRO A 44 7.84 -5.08 2.43
C PRO A 44 9.03 -4.62 1.59
N LYS A 45 8.76 -4.23 0.35
CA LYS A 45 9.63 -3.39 -0.48
C LYS A 45 9.27 -1.92 -0.19
N ASN A 46 9.32 -1.52 1.09
CA ASN A 46 9.00 -0.15 1.51
C ASN A 46 10.26 0.55 2.02
N VAL A 47 11.16 0.90 1.10
CA VAL A 47 11.98 2.10 1.28
C VAL A 47 11.24 3.13 0.46
N ASN A 48 10.50 4.02 1.12
CA ASN A 48 9.59 4.93 0.45
C ASN A 48 10.42 6.15 0.04
N ARG A 49 10.60 6.31 -1.27
CA ARG A 49 11.58 7.22 -1.88
C ARG A 49 10.90 8.53 -2.26
N ASP A 50 11.57 9.67 -2.06
CA ASP A 50 11.10 10.95 -2.61
C ASP A 50 10.96 10.81 -4.14
N ILE A 51 9.76 10.93 -4.72
CA ILE A 51 9.63 10.93 -6.19
C ILE A 51 10.13 12.28 -6.71
N ILE A 52 11.30 12.26 -7.33
CA ILE A 52 11.97 13.45 -7.87
C ILE A 52 11.40 13.78 -9.25
N PHE A 53 11.12 12.75 -10.05
CA PHE A 53 10.50 12.86 -11.36
C PHE A 53 9.77 11.57 -11.66
N SER A 54 8.59 11.64 -12.28
CA SER A 54 7.88 10.45 -12.74
C SER A 54 7.01 10.80 -13.94
N ASP A 55 6.88 9.86 -14.86
CA ASP A 55 6.02 10.01 -16.03
C ASP A 55 5.45 8.66 -16.47
N SER A 56 4.12 8.58 -16.52
CA SER A 56 3.40 7.41 -17.05
C SER A 56 2.99 7.60 -18.52
N PHE A 57 3.39 8.70 -19.16
CA PHE A 57 3.11 9.05 -20.55
C PHE A 57 1.63 9.29 -20.94
N GLU A 58 0.70 9.18 -19.98
CA GLU A 58 -0.74 9.31 -20.24
C GLU A 58 -1.19 10.73 -20.62
N THR A 59 -0.41 11.75 -20.24
CA THR A 59 -0.80 13.16 -20.40
C THR A 59 -0.48 13.75 -21.76
N TYR A 60 0.27 13.02 -22.60
CA TYR A 60 0.67 13.48 -23.93
C TYR A 60 -0.41 13.21 -24.97
N GLU A 61 -0.36 13.94 -26.08
CA GLU A 61 -1.18 13.66 -27.26
C GLU A 61 -0.81 12.30 -27.86
N ASP A 62 -1.80 11.60 -28.40
CA ASP A 62 -1.57 10.29 -29.01
C ASP A 62 -0.66 10.42 -30.24
N PHE A 63 0.34 9.54 -30.33
CA PHE A 63 1.28 9.44 -31.46
C PHE A 63 2.13 10.70 -31.69
N ILE A 64 2.31 11.55 -30.68
CA ILE A 64 3.28 12.65 -30.75
C ILE A 64 4.69 12.05 -30.91
N VAL A 65 5.42 12.55 -31.91
CA VAL A 65 6.79 12.15 -32.24
C VAL A 65 7.69 13.34 -32.01
N ASP A 66 8.83 13.09 -31.36
CA ASP A 66 9.82 14.08 -30.98
C ASP A 66 9.29 15.26 -30.16
N ASN A 67 10.13 15.78 -29.25
CA ASN A 67 9.84 17.06 -28.58
C ASN A 67 8.46 17.08 -27.85
N PHE A 68 8.20 16.08 -27.01
CA PHE A 68 7.08 16.06 -26.06
C PHE A 68 7.58 16.52 -24.67
N PRO A 69 7.58 17.85 -24.37
CA PRO A 69 8.17 18.37 -23.14
C PRO A 69 7.43 17.84 -21.90
N PRO A 70 8.16 17.57 -20.80
CA PRO A 70 9.51 18.05 -20.51
C PRO A 70 10.65 17.18 -21.04
N TRP A 71 10.36 16.09 -21.77
CA TRP A 71 11.38 15.26 -22.37
C TRP A 71 12.07 15.94 -23.56
N THR A 72 13.34 15.62 -23.75
CA THR A 72 14.12 15.99 -24.94
C THR A 72 14.47 14.72 -25.70
N THR A 73 14.33 14.72 -27.03
CA THR A 73 14.74 13.59 -27.88
C THR A 73 15.96 13.94 -28.72
N PHE A 74 16.73 12.94 -29.13
CA PHE A 74 17.79 13.06 -30.13
C PHE A 74 17.79 11.83 -31.04
N ASP A 75 17.68 12.10 -32.34
CA ASP A 75 17.77 11.13 -33.43
C ASP A 75 19.17 11.26 -34.06
N GLY A 76 20.03 10.28 -33.78
CA GLY A 76 21.41 10.23 -34.25
C GLY A 76 21.59 9.50 -35.58
N ASP A 77 20.69 8.57 -35.91
CA ASP A 77 20.79 7.75 -37.12
C ASP A 77 20.12 8.41 -38.34
N GLY A 78 19.18 9.33 -38.11
CA GLY A 78 18.41 10.06 -39.11
C GLY A 78 17.50 9.16 -39.95
N GLY A 79 17.18 7.97 -39.44
CA GLY A 79 16.58 6.88 -40.17
C GLY A 79 15.05 6.90 -40.20
N GLN A 80 14.47 6.26 -41.22
CA GLN A 80 13.02 6.08 -41.27
C GLN A 80 12.62 4.86 -40.42
N THR A 81 11.70 5.07 -39.50
CA THR A 81 11.23 4.03 -38.56
C THR A 81 10.38 2.95 -39.21
N TYR A 82 10.46 1.73 -38.67
CA TYR A 82 9.52 0.64 -38.97
C TYR A 82 8.10 0.97 -38.48
N TYR A 83 7.13 0.24 -39.04
CA TYR A 83 5.74 0.27 -38.61
C TYR A 83 5.06 -1.08 -38.82
N ILE A 84 3.97 -1.32 -38.11
CA ILE A 84 3.19 -2.57 -38.19
C ILE A 84 2.30 -2.52 -39.45
N GLN A 85 2.52 -3.44 -40.38
CA GLN A 85 1.71 -3.53 -41.60
C GLN A 85 0.25 -3.92 -41.30
N GLY A 86 -0.69 -3.30 -42.01
CA GLY A 86 -2.13 -3.57 -41.88
C GLY A 86 -2.83 -2.77 -40.77
N TYR A 87 -2.11 -1.84 -40.15
CA TYR A 87 -2.60 -0.94 -39.12
C TYR A 87 -2.32 0.51 -39.54
N GLU A 88 -3.13 1.45 -39.07
CA GLU A 88 -3.00 2.87 -39.37
C GLU A 88 -3.04 3.71 -38.08
N TRP A 89 -2.12 4.68 -37.97
CA TRP A 89 -2.11 5.73 -36.95
C TRP A 89 -1.34 6.98 -37.46
N PRO A 90 -1.52 8.15 -36.85
CA PRO A 90 -0.71 9.34 -37.15
C PRO A 90 0.81 9.09 -36.99
N ASN A 91 1.62 9.71 -37.83
CA ASN A 91 3.10 9.67 -37.76
C ASN A 91 3.75 8.28 -37.91
N MET A 92 3.10 7.30 -38.56
CA MET A 92 3.74 6.05 -38.96
C MET A 92 4.96 6.27 -39.85
N GLY A 93 6.05 5.55 -39.59
CA GLY A 93 7.27 5.63 -40.38
C GLY A 93 7.89 7.03 -40.38
N TYR A 94 7.83 7.72 -39.23
CA TYR A 94 8.50 9.00 -39.01
C TYR A 94 10.02 8.83 -39.03
N VAL A 95 10.73 9.95 -39.23
CA VAL A 95 12.18 10.04 -39.01
C VAL A 95 12.35 10.82 -37.71
N GLY A 96 12.94 10.19 -36.71
CA GLY A 96 13.02 10.73 -35.35
C GLY A 96 13.21 9.61 -34.34
N SER A 97 13.17 9.98 -33.06
CA SER A 97 13.58 9.09 -31.98
C SER A 97 12.38 8.40 -31.30
N PHE A 98 11.71 9.07 -30.36
CA PHE A 98 10.60 8.48 -29.61
C PHE A 98 9.21 8.98 -30.03
N MET A 99 8.24 8.09 -29.94
CA MET A 99 6.80 8.35 -30.08
C MET A 99 6.05 7.99 -28.79
N ILE A 100 5.10 8.81 -28.36
CA ILE A 100 4.10 8.38 -27.36
C ILE A 100 3.01 7.58 -28.07
N PHE A 101 3.02 6.27 -27.90
CA PHE A 101 2.15 5.36 -28.63
C PHE A 101 0.90 5.02 -27.82
N ASN A 102 -0.27 5.15 -28.46
CA ASN A 102 -1.54 4.71 -27.89
C ASN A 102 -2.11 3.57 -28.73
N PRO A 103 -1.86 2.29 -28.37
CA PRO A 103 -2.30 1.16 -29.18
C PRO A 103 -3.83 1.10 -29.35
N SER A 104 -4.60 1.63 -28.40
CA SER A 104 -6.08 1.64 -28.48
C SER A 104 -6.64 2.57 -29.56
N GLN A 105 -5.84 3.54 -30.02
CA GLN A 105 -6.23 4.53 -31.03
C GLN A 105 -5.71 4.21 -32.43
N THR A 106 -5.05 3.06 -32.60
CA THR A 106 -4.67 2.55 -33.93
C THR A 106 -5.88 1.94 -34.65
N THR A 107 -5.81 1.82 -35.98
CA THR A 107 -6.87 1.23 -36.81
C THR A 107 -6.35 0.01 -37.58
N PRO A 108 -6.78 -1.22 -37.25
CA PRO A 108 -7.61 -1.60 -36.09
C PRO A 108 -6.86 -1.46 -34.76
N ALA A 109 -7.57 -1.43 -33.63
CA ALA A 109 -6.94 -1.25 -32.32
C ALA A 109 -5.97 -2.39 -31.95
N LEU A 110 -4.84 -2.02 -31.33
CA LEU A 110 -3.72 -2.90 -30.98
C LEU A 110 -3.59 -3.18 -29.49
N ASP A 111 -4.40 -2.55 -28.63
CA ASP A 111 -4.26 -2.58 -27.16
C ASP A 111 -4.37 -3.99 -26.57
N ALA A 112 -5.17 -4.87 -27.19
CA ALA A 112 -5.23 -6.28 -26.78
C ALA A 112 -3.95 -7.07 -27.10
N THR A 113 -3.17 -6.62 -28.10
CA THR A 113 -1.95 -7.30 -28.57
C THR A 113 -0.69 -6.71 -27.93
N TYR A 114 -0.66 -5.38 -27.81
CA TYR A 114 0.45 -4.61 -27.28
C TYR A 114 -0.08 -3.67 -26.18
N PRO A 115 -0.49 -4.21 -25.02
CA PRO A 115 -0.99 -3.38 -23.92
C PRO A 115 0.13 -2.55 -23.29
N ALA A 116 -0.22 -1.35 -22.84
CA ALA A 116 0.61 -0.56 -21.93
C ALA A 116 0.88 -1.34 -20.62
N HIS A 117 1.94 -0.98 -19.88
CA HIS A 117 2.19 -1.61 -18.59
C HIS A 117 1.16 -1.13 -17.57
N THR A 118 0.94 0.19 -17.51
CA THR A 118 -0.23 0.79 -16.89
C THR A 118 -0.90 1.76 -17.85
N GLY A 119 -2.14 2.17 -17.57
CA GLY A 119 -2.86 3.11 -18.44
C GLY A 119 -3.12 2.57 -19.85
N VAL A 120 -2.98 3.44 -20.86
CA VAL A 120 -3.25 3.16 -22.28
C VAL A 120 -2.18 3.70 -23.22
N LYS A 121 -1.14 4.39 -22.73
CA LYS A 121 -0.04 4.94 -23.54
C LYS A 121 1.31 4.53 -22.96
N TYR A 122 2.33 4.59 -23.81
CA TYR A 122 3.72 4.38 -23.41
C TYR A 122 4.66 5.02 -24.43
N ALA A 123 5.90 5.28 -24.03
CA ALA A 123 6.93 5.75 -24.95
C ALA A 123 7.45 4.58 -25.80
N THR A 124 7.67 4.82 -27.09
CA THR A 124 8.16 3.83 -28.04
C THR A 124 9.32 4.39 -28.85
N CYS A 125 10.33 3.57 -29.09
CA CYS A 125 11.38 3.80 -30.06
C CYS A 125 11.26 2.71 -31.11
N TRP A 126 11.13 3.09 -32.37
CA TRP A 126 10.97 2.15 -33.47
C TRP A 126 12.32 2.00 -34.17
N ASP A 127 12.72 0.77 -34.47
CA ASP A 127 13.97 0.53 -35.17
C ASP A 127 13.90 1.12 -36.58
N THR A 128 15.04 1.56 -37.10
CA THR A 128 15.16 2.08 -38.46
C THR A 128 15.18 0.96 -39.50
N GLU A 129 14.70 1.25 -40.73
CA GLU A 129 14.76 0.27 -41.81
C GLU A 129 16.20 -0.16 -42.14
N VAL A 130 16.43 -1.47 -42.31
CA VAL A 130 17.72 -2.19 -42.59
C VAL A 130 18.76 -1.54 -43.50
N SER A 131 18.35 -0.59 -44.33
CA SER A 131 19.29 0.14 -45.19
C SER A 131 20.08 1.23 -44.45
N MET A 132 19.74 1.52 -43.18
CA MET A 132 20.35 2.53 -42.32
C MET A 132 21.32 1.92 -41.27
N ALA A 133 21.89 2.77 -40.41
CA ALA A 133 22.75 2.37 -39.30
C ALA A 133 21.92 1.70 -38.17
N PRO A 134 22.55 1.10 -37.14
CA PRO A 134 21.86 0.84 -35.86
C PRO A 134 21.17 2.11 -35.35
N ASN A 135 20.09 1.93 -34.59
CA ASN A 135 19.45 3.06 -33.90
C ASN A 135 20.51 3.81 -33.07
N ASP A 136 20.39 5.14 -33.04
CA ASP A 136 21.15 6.04 -32.17
C ASP A 136 20.15 7.03 -31.57
N ASP A 137 19.17 6.47 -30.86
CA ASP A 137 17.95 7.14 -30.47
C ASP A 137 17.88 7.36 -28.97
N TRP A 138 17.82 8.63 -28.58
CA TRP A 138 17.88 9.02 -27.18
C TRP A 138 16.61 9.74 -26.72
N LEU A 139 16.22 9.39 -25.49
CA LEU A 139 15.23 10.11 -24.70
C LEU A 139 15.87 10.62 -23.40
N PHE A 140 15.78 11.92 -23.16
CA PHE A 140 16.38 12.58 -21.99
C PHE A 140 15.31 13.20 -21.10
N THR A 141 15.44 12.98 -19.79
CA THR A 141 14.63 13.69 -18.79
C THR A 141 14.87 15.21 -18.86
N PRO A 142 13.99 16.04 -18.27
CA PRO A 142 14.40 17.40 -17.89
C PRO A 142 15.61 17.37 -16.94
N GLN A 143 16.23 18.53 -16.71
CA GLN A 143 17.27 18.64 -15.69
C GLN A 143 16.67 18.38 -14.31
N LEU A 144 17.19 17.37 -13.62
CA LEU A 144 16.78 16.98 -12.28
C LEU A 144 17.76 17.56 -11.27
N THR A 145 17.27 17.98 -10.11
CA THR A 145 18.12 18.36 -8.97
C THR A 145 17.53 17.80 -7.69
N SER A 146 18.32 17.01 -6.95
CA SER A 146 17.94 16.48 -5.64
C SER A 146 19.16 16.44 -4.73
N SER A 147 18.94 16.69 -3.44
CA SER A 147 19.97 16.53 -2.41
C SER A 147 20.24 15.06 -2.07
N SER A 148 19.34 14.15 -2.47
CA SER A 148 19.34 12.76 -2.06
C SER A 148 18.71 11.89 -3.16
N TYR A 149 19.48 11.53 -4.18
CA TYR A 149 19.03 10.57 -5.19
C TYR A 149 19.10 9.13 -4.64
N GLY A 150 18.19 8.28 -5.12
CA GLY A 150 18.18 6.84 -4.93
C GLY A 150 18.37 6.14 -6.25
N GLU A 151 17.29 5.87 -6.97
CA GLU A 151 17.37 5.15 -8.23
C GLU A 151 16.47 5.74 -9.32
N VAL A 152 16.82 5.40 -10.57
CA VAL A 152 15.94 5.46 -11.73
C VAL A 152 15.26 4.10 -11.86
N SER A 153 13.97 4.07 -12.18
CA SER A 153 13.25 2.85 -12.56
C SER A 153 12.27 3.09 -13.70
N PHE A 154 12.06 2.08 -14.54
CA PHE A 154 11.01 2.08 -15.57
C PHE A 154 10.71 0.64 -16.01
N TRP A 155 9.58 0.44 -16.66
CA TRP A 155 9.24 -0.84 -17.28
C TRP A 155 9.55 -0.79 -18.77
N ALA A 156 10.11 -1.86 -19.31
CA ALA A 156 10.38 -1.97 -20.73
C ALA A 156 10.12 -3.37 -21.29
N ARG A 157 9.89 -3.43 -22.60
CA ARG A 157 9.80 -4.68 -23.38
C ARG A 157 10.07 -4.44 -24.86
N SER A 158 10.45 -5.50 -25.58
CA SER A 158 10.40 -5.55 -27.04
C SER A 158 8.99 -5.80 -27.54
N LEU A 159 8.68 -5.32 -28.75
CA LEU A 159 7.41 -5.60 -29.41
C LEU A 159 7.18 -7.11 -29.63
N ASN A 160 8.18 -7.80 -30.20
CA ASN A 160 8.20 -9.25 -30.40
C ASN A 160 9.65 -9.78 -30.42
N SER A 161 9.83 -11.08 -30.64
CA SER A 161 11.15 -11.73 -30.73
C SER A 161 11.47 -12.28 -32.12
N GLN A 162 10.74 -11.86 -33.16
CA GLN A 162 10.84 -12.42 -34.51
C GLN A 162 12.17 -12.06 -35.18
N TYR A 163 12.69 -10.86 -34.90
CA TYR A 163 13.92 -10.33 -35.48
C TYR A 163 15.02 -10.03 -34.46
N GLY A 164 14.83 -10.46 -33.21
CA GLY A 164 15.73 -10.15 -32.11
C GLY A 164 14.95 -9.56 -30.94
N LEU A 165 15.69 -9.11 -29.93
CA LEU A 165 15.18 -8.35 -28.80
C LEU A 165 15.92 -7.00 -28.77
N GLU A 166 15.32 -6.02 -28.11
CA GLU A 166 15.77 -4.63 -28.16
C GLU A 166 16.94 -4.40 -27.20
N ASP A 167 17.95 -3.69 -27.67
CA ASP A 167 19.15 -3.36 -26.91
C ASP A 167 19.10 -1.89 -26.51
N PHE A 168 19.30 -1.62 -25.22
CA PHE A 168 19.24 -0.26 -24.69
C PHE A 168 20.21 -0.03 -23.53
N GLU A 169 20.55 1.23 -23.30
CA GLU A 169 21.40 1.64 -22.20
C GLU A 169 20.85 2.86 -21.45
N ILE A 170 21.27 2.98 -20.20
CA ILE A 170 20.90 4.05 -19.27
C ILE A 170 22.17 4.84 -18.93
N GLY A 171 22.14 6.14 -19.21
CA GLY A 171 23.23 7.05 -18.95
C GLY A 171 22.84 8.21 -18.02
N VAL A 172 23.83 8.82 -17.40
CA VAL A 172 23.68 10.05 -16.61
C VAL A 172 24.62 11.13 -17.14
N SER A 173 24.09 12.33 -17.37
CA SER A 173 24.87 13.53 -17.72
C SER A 173 24.72 14.57 -16.61
N THR A 174 25.79 15.28 -16.28
CA THR A 174 25.80 16.39 -15.30
C THR A 174 25.87 17.76 -15.95
N THR A 175 25.85 17.83 -17.30
CA THR A 175 26.05 19.08 -18.05
C THR A 175 24.85 19.42 -18.92
N ASP A 176 24.52 18.56 -19.87
CA ASP A 176 23.53 18.83 -20.94
C ASP A 176 22.98 17.52 -21.53
N THR A 177 22.09 17.67 -22.52
CA THR A 177 21.45 16.58 -23.27
C THR A 177 22.19 16.22 -24.57
N SER A 178 23.49 16.48 -24.69
CA SER A 178 24.30 15.95 -25.80
C SER A 178 24.65 14.49 -25.52
N PRO A 179 24.45 13.53 -26.46
CA PRO A 179 24.78 12.11 -26.22
C PRO A 179 26.21 11.88 -25.70
N SER A 180 27.18 12.65 -26.21
CA SER A 180 28.58 12.58 -25.77
C SER A 180 28.84 12.96 -24.31
N SER A 181 27.87 13.61 -23.64
CA SER A 181 27.96 14.07 -22.26
C SER A 181 27.50 13.00 -21.25
N PHE A 182 26.84 11.94 -21.72
CA PHE A 182 26.32 10.88 -20.86
C PHE A 182 27.39 9.85 -20.52
N ALA A 183 27.58 9.59 -19.23
CA ALA A 183 28.27 8.40 -18.76
C ALA A 183 27.28 7.24 -18.76
N ILE A 184 27.53 6.21 -19.57
CA ILE A 184 26.73 4.99 -19.58
C ILE A 184 27.00 4.19 -18.31
N LEU A 185 25.95 3.94 -17.53
CA LEU A 185 26.04 3.24 -16.25
C LEU A 185 25.46 1.83 -16.32
N GLN A 186 24.55 1.57 -17.25
CA GLN A 186 23.94 0.25 -17.44
C GLN A 186 23.64 0.03 -18.92
N THR A 187 24.18 -1.06 -19.47
CA THR A 187 23.83 -1.56 -20.82
C THR A 187 23.02 -2.84 -20.65
N ASN A 188 21.87 -2.91 -21.30
CA ASN A 188 20.98 -4.06 -21.30
C ASN A 188 20.84 -4.56 -22.73
N ASN A 189 21.37 -5.75 -22.97
CA ASN A 189 21.12 -6.44 -24.22
C ASN A 189 19.89 -7.34 -24.03
N ASP A 190 19.03 -7.42 -25.05
CA ASP A 190 17.86 -8.28 -25.13
C ASP A 190 16.73 -7.98 -24.12
N ALA A 191 16.09 -6.81 -24.20
CA ALA A 191 14.84 -6.55 -23.48
C ALA A 191 13.76 -7.59 -23.83
N PRO A 192 13.12 -8.27 -22.86
CA PRO A 192 12.20 -9.36 -23.18
C PRO A 192 10.88 -8.85 -23.76
N ILE A 193 10.08 -9.74 -24.35
CA ILE A 193 8.73 -9.41 -24.85
C ILE A 193 7.68 -9.23 -23.73
N THR A 194 8.05 -9.46 -22.47
CA THR A 194 7.20 -9.23 -21.30
C THR A 194 7.68 -7.98 -20.59
N TRP A 195 6.76 -7.07 -20.21
CA TRP A 195 7.09 -5.91 -19.39
C TRP A 195 7.97 -6.32 -18.21
N THR A 196 9.17 -5.75 -18.16
CA THR A 196 10.18 -6.02 -17.14
C THR A 196 10.67 -4.71 -16.56
N GLU A 197 10.74 -4.65 -15.22
CA GLU A 197 11.22 -3.49 -14.47
C GLU A 197 12.75 -3.45 -14.51
N TYR A 198 13.29 -2.29 -14.91
CA TYR A 198 14.72 -1.99 -14.87
C TYR A 198 14.96 -0.91 -13.81
N THR A 199 16.06 -1.04 -13.07
CA THR A 199 16.43 -0.13 -11.98
C THR A 199 17.92 0.19 -12.03
N LEU A 200 18.29 1.46 -11.82
CA LEU A 200 19.67 1.93 -11.75
C LEU A 200 19.88 2.81 -10.52
N ASP A 201 20.80 2.43 -9.64
CA ASP A 201 21.24 3.26 -8.52
C ASP A 201 22.01 4.49 -9.04
N ILE A 202 21.51 5.68 -8.69
CA ILE A 202 22.08 6.98 -9.04
C ILE A 202 22.42 7.80 -7.79
N SER A 203 22.45 7.18 -6.61
CA SER A 203 22.70 7.86 -5.33
C SER A 203 24.03 8.62 -5.27
N SER A 204 25.04 8.20 -6.06
CA SER A 204 26.32 8.91 -6.19
C SER A 204 26.21 10.31 -6.81
N TYR A 205 25.09 10.62 -7.45
CA TYR A 205 24.82 11.94 -8.05
C TYR A 205 24.09 12.89 -7.10
N SER A 206 23.84 12.49 -5.85
CA SER A 206 23.17 13.32 -4.83
C SER A 206 23.84 14.69 -4.69
N GLY A 207 23.03 15.75 -4.69
CA GLY A 207 23.47 17.15 -4.62
C GLY A 207 23.92 17.74 -5.95
N GLN A 208 23.85 16.98 -7.06
CA GLN A 208 24.18 17.46 -8.39
C GLN A 208 22.91 17.69 -9.24
N SER A 209 23.02 18.56 -10.23
CA SER A 209 22.02 18.65 -11.29
C SER A 209 22.37 17.64 -12.38
N ILE A 210 21.43 16.76 -12.74
CA ILE A 210 21.65 15.67 -13.69
C ILE A 210 20.55 15.57 -14.74
N TYR A 211 20.85 14.87 -15.82
CA TYR A 211 19.91 14.35 -16.80
C TYR A 211 20.04 12.83 -16.84
N ILE A 212 18.94 12.12 -17.00
CA ILE A 212 18.94 10.68 -17.30
C ILE A 212 18.66 10.51 -18.79
N GLY A 213 19.46 9.68 -19.45
CA GLY A 213 19.30 9.34 -20.86
C GLY A 213 18.99 7.86 -21.02
N ILE A 214 17.96 7.55 -21.82
CA ILE A 214 17.65 6.21 -22.31
C ILE A 214 18.01 6.18 -23.78
N HIS A 215 18.94 5.30 -24.14
CA HIS A 215 19.47 5.17 -25.49
C HIS A 215 19.13 3.80 -26.05
N ILE A 216 18.48 3.77 -27.21
CA ILE A 216 18.18 2.54 -27.95
C ILE A 216 19.20 2.40 -29.07
N PHE A 217 19.87 1.26 -29.12
CA PHE A 217 20.95 0.99 -30.07
C PHE A 217 20.83 -0.37 -30.78
N SER A 218 19.64 -0.97 -30.73
CA SER A 218 19.26 -2.14 -31.52
C SER A 218 19.46 -1.91 -33.02
N PHE A 219 19.53 -3.03 -33.74
CA PHE A 219 19.64 -3.01 -35.19
C PHE A 219 18.81 -4.12 -35.81
N ASP A 220 17.85 -3.72 -36.64
CA ASP A 220 16.91 -4.58 -37.36
C ASP A 220 16.08 -5.50 -36.44
N VAL A 221 15.55 -4.95 -35.34
CA VAL A 221 14.66 -5.66 -34.43
C VAL A 221 13.21 -5.29 -34.71
N PHE A 222 12.62 -4.31 -34.02
CA PHE A 222 11.36 -3.70 -34.47
C PHE A 222 10.97 -2.44 -33.70
N ALA A 223 10.83 -2.57 -32.38
CA ALA A 223 10.46 -1.48 -31.49
C ALA A 223 10.66 -1.85 -30.01
N PHE A 224 11.23 -0.89 -29.29
CA PHE A 224 11.36 -0.84 -27.84
C PHE A 224 10.19 -0.06 -27.23
N PHE A 225 9.56 -0.62 -26.19
CA PHE A 225 8.50 0.04 -25.43
C PHE A 225 8.99 0.34 -24.01
N MET A 226 8.67 1.53 -23.51
CA MET A 226 8.97 1.98 -22.15
C MET A 226 7.77 2.66 -21.51
N ASP A 227 7.52 2.33 -20.25
CA ASP A 227 6.40 2.85 -19.47
C ASP A 227 6.76 3.03 -17.99
N ASP A 228 5.97 3.81 -17.26
CA ASP A 228 6.11 4.09 -15.82
C ASP A 228 7.53 4.48 -15.40
N PHE A 229 8.07 5.55 -16.01
CA PHE A 229 9.39 6.06 -15.68
C PHE A 229 9.38 6.82 -14.35
N GLU A 230 10.36 6.56 -13.48
CA GLU A 230 10.51 7.20 -12.18
C GLU A 230 11.99 7.47 -11.89
N VAL A 231 12.26 8.64 -11.30
CA VAL A 231 13.49 8.97 -10.58
C VAL A 231 13.11 9.25 -9.15
N SER A 232 13.80 8.57 -8.26
CA SER A 232 13.43 8.50 -6.86
C SER A 232 14.64 8.83 -5.97
N GLY A 233 14.39 9.39 -4.80
CA GLY A 233 15.39 9.68 -3.77
C GLY A 233 15.62 8.53 -2.80
N VAL A 234 16.46 8.71 -1.78
CA VAL A 234 16.54 7.77 -0.65
C VAL A 234 15.80 8.27 0.61
N GLY A 235 14.96 9.29 0.46
CA GLY A 235 14.49 10.14 1.55
C GLY A 235 15.59 11.16 1.91
N GLY A 236 15.23 12.43 2.03
CA GLY A 236 16.18 13.52 2.32
C GLY A 236 16.96 13.39 3.66
N PRO A 237 17.73 14.42 4.08
CA PRO A 237 18.46 14.45 5.35
C PRO A 237 17.55 14.64 6.58
N ASP A 238 16.27 14.26 6.46
CA ASP A 238 15.33 14.37 7.54
C ASP A 238 15.79 13.48 8.71
N THR A 239 15.79 14.06 9.89
CA THR A 239 16.21 13.42 11.15
C THR A 239 15.13 13.54 12.22
N ILE A 240 13.96 14.08 11.87
CA ILE A 240 12.85 14.33 12.77
C ILE A 240 11.79 13.26 12.52
N PRO A 241 11.54 12.36 13.49
CA PRO A 241 10.46 11.39 13.33
C PRO A 241 9.07 12.04 13.22
N PRO A 242 8.10 11.34 12.59
CA PRO A 242 6.71 11.77 12.58
C PRO A 242 6.11 11.99 13.97
N VAL A 243 4.96 12.66 13.98
CA VAL A 243 4.09 12.77 15.15
C VAL A 243 2.72 12.18 14.84
N THR A 244 2.42 11.05 15.48
CA THR A 244 1.09 10.40 15.45
C THR A 244 0.22 10.81 16.64
N THR A 245 -1.07 11.01 16.38
CA THR A 245 -2.14 11.23 17.36
C THR A 245 -3.18 10.12 17.26
N CYS A 246 -3.82 9.77 18.38
CA CYS A 246 -4.87 8.75 18.46
C CYS A 246 -6.13 9.36 19.07
N THR A 247 -7.23 9.35 18.30
CA THR A 247 -8.56 9.75 18.72
C THR A 247 -9.46 8.54 18.90
N LEU A 248 -10.33 8.60 19.91
CA LEU A 248 -11.27 7.55 20.27
C LEU A 248 -12.68 8.16 20.22
N GLU A 249 -13.57 7.56 19.44
CA GLU A 249 -14.96 8.00 19.29
C GLU A 249 -15.90 6.90 19.77
N GLY A 250 -16.86 7.27 20.62
CA GLY A 250 -17.83 6.36 21.23
C GLY A 250 -18.66 7.07 22.29
N THR A 251 -19.69 6.42 22.81
CA THR A 251 -20.51 6.94 23.91
C THR A 251 -19.76 6.75 25.22
N LEU A 252 -19.39 7.84 25.89
CA LEU A 252 -18.59 7.81 27.11
C LEU A 252 -19.43 8.20 28.33
N GLU A 253 -19.44 7.34 29.35
CA GLU A 253 -20.03 7.62 30.66
C GLU A 253 -18.92 7.63 31.72
N GLY A 254 -18.52 8.84 32.15
CA GLY A 254 -17.37 9.01 33.01
C GLY A 254 -16.07 8.65 32.29
N ASN A 255 -15.46 7.51 32.63
CA ASN A 255 -14.21 7.02 32.04
C ASN A 255 -14.36 5.68 31.29
N VAL A 256 -15.60 5.23 31.09
CA VAL A 256 -15.92 3.95 30.44
C VAL A 256 -16.80 4.20 29.23
N TYR A 257 -16.46 3.58 28.11
CA TYR A 257 -17.27 3.62 26.90
C TYR A 257 -18.41 2.60 27.03
N THR A 258 -19.65 3.04 26.81
CA THR A 258 -20.86 2.21 26.85
C THR A 258 -21.34 1.78 25.46
N SER A 259 -20.51 2.03 24.46
CA SER A 259 -20.66 1.58 23.07
C SER A 259 -19.32 1.10 22.54
N ASP A 260 -19.35 0.47 21.36
CA ASP A 260 -18.18 0.28 20.51
C ASP A 260 -17.38 1.58 20.37
N VAL A 261 -16.05 1.45 20.27
CA VAL A 261 -15.10 2.56 20.14
C VAL A 261 -14.42 2.51 18.78
N THR A 262 -14.59 3.56 17.99
CA THR A 262 -13.83 3.76 16.76
C THR A 262 -12.48 4.43 17.08
N VAL A 263 -11.40 3.77 16.70
CA VAL A 263 -10.03 4.25 16.84
C VAL A 263 -9.57 4.87 15.53
N THR A 264 -9.13 6.13 15.59
CA THR A 264 -8.54 6.83 14.45
C THR A 264 -7.13 7.28 14.79
N LEU A 265 -6.16 6.93 13.93
CA LEU A 265 -4.78 7.40 13.99
C LEU A 265 -4.55 8.44 12.91
N SER A 266 -3.90 9.54 13.27
CA SER A 266 -3.50 10.61 12.34
C SER A 266 -2.05 10.98 12.60
N ALA A 267 -1.21 10.81 11.58
CA ALA A 267 0.22 11.11 11.63
C ALA A 267 0.57 12.27 10.70
N THR A 268 1.54 13.08 11.13
CA THR A 268 2.11 14.16 10.32
C THR A 268 3.61 14.16 10.48
N ASP A 269 4.31 14.45 9.39
CA ASP A 269 5.72 14.82 9.40
C ASP A 269 5.91 16.07 8.52
N ALA A 270 6.85 16.94 8.91
CA ALA A 270 7.02 18.26 8.30
C ALA A 270 8.13 18.32 7.23
N GLN A 271 8.96 17.27 7.11
CA GLN A 271 10.14 17.28 6.24
C GLN A 271 10.03 16.24 5.12
N SER A 272 10.02 14.96 5.45
CA SER A 272 9.92 13.87 4.46
C SER A 272 8.52 13.27 4.34
N GLY A 273 7.58 13.66 5.21
CA GLY A 273 6.21 13.14 5.20
C GLY A 273 6.09 11.78 5.90
N VAL A 274 4.88 11.23 6.04
CA VAL A 274 4.67 9.97 6.76
C VAL A 274 4.65 8.80 5.78
N ASN A 275 5.57 7.85 5.92
CA ASN A 275 5.64 6.66 5.09
C ASN A 275 4.57 5.64 5.51
N TYR A 276 4.54 5.26 6.79
CA TYR A 276 3.49 4.39 7.33
C TYR A 276 3.27 4.61 8.82
N THR A 277 2.07 4.23 9.27
CA THR A 277 1.72 4.14 10.69
C THR A 277 1.48 2.68 11.03
N MET A 278 2.13 2.18 12.08
CA MET A 278 1.90 0.86 12.64
C MET A 278 1.09 0.98 13.92
N TYR A 279 0.22 0.02 14.16
CA TYR A 279 -0.49 -0.12 15.43
C TYR A 279 -0.61 -1.57 15.84
N LYS A 280 -0.87 -1.81 17.12
CA LYS A 280 -1.41 -3.08 17.60
C LYS A 280 -2.43 -2.82 18.69
N LEU A 281 -3.46 -3.66 18.70
CA LEU A 281 -4.49 -3.67 19.73
C LEU A 281 -4.17 -4.79 20.74
N ASP A 282 -4.13 -4.44 22.01
CA ASP A 282 -3.86 -5.32 23.14
C ASP A 282 -2.57 -6.14 22.96
N SER A 283 -2.70 -7.46 22.92
CA SER A 283 -1.60 -8.41 22.70
C SER A 283 -1.49 -8.88 21.25
N GLY A 284 -2.19 -8.22 20.32
CA GLY A 284 -2.16 -8.52 18.90
C GLY A 284 -0.82 -8.17 18.23
N GLU A 285 -0.75 -8.53 16.94
CA GLU A 285 0.41 -8.26 16.09
C GLU A 285 0.43 -6.81 15.60
N TRP A 286 1.64 -6.31 15.35
CA TRP A 286 1.84 -5.02 14.69
C TRP A 286 1.27 -5.07 13.26
N THR A 287 0.37 -4.15 12.97
CA THR A 287 -0.38 -4.05 11.71
C THR A 287 -0.26 -2.63 11.14
N ILE A 288 -0.19 -2.50 9.81
CA ILE A 288 -0.21 -1.19 9.14
C ILE A 288 -1.61 -0.58 9.29
N TYR A 289 -1.68 0.67 9.72
CA TYR A 289 -2.92 1.44 9.80
C TYR A 289 -3.27 2.00 8.41
N THR A 290 -4.39 1.54 7.83
CA THR A 290 -4.88 2.00 6.53
C THR A 290 -6.21 2.74 6.62
N ALA A 291 -6.97 2.52 7.70
CA ALA A 291 -8.26 3.14 7.97
C ALA A 291 -8.58 3.02 9.48
N SER A 292 -9.54 3.80 9.95
CA SER A 292 -10.09 3.66 11.31
C SER A 292 -10.67 2.25 11.51
N PHE A 293 -10.63 1.77 12.75
CA PHE A 293 -11.15 0.45 13.10
C PHE A 293 -11.93 0.51 14.41
N ASP A 294 -12.90 -0.41 14.55
CA ASP A 294 -13.74 -0.49 15.73
C ASP A 294 -13.21 -1.52 16.73
N VAL A 295 -13.36 -1.20 18.02
CA VAL A 295 -13.15 -2.11 19.14
C VAL A 295 -14.50 -2.31 19.81
N THR A 296 -14.97 -3.56 19.85
CA THR A 296 -16.34 -3.89 20.26
C THR A 296 -16.41 -4.82 21.47
N ALA A 297 -15.28 -5.37 21.90
CA ALA A 297 -15.23 -6.25 23.06
C ALA A 297 -15.31 -5.42 24.34
N ASP A 298 -16.00 -5.93 25.37
CA ASP A 298 -15.93 -5.35 26.70
C ASP A 298 -14.57 -5.64 27.34
N GLY A 299 -14.14 -4.72 28.22
CA GLY A 299 -12.90 -4.82 28.97
C GLY A 299 -11.94 -3.66 28.73
N ALA A 300 -10.74 -3.78 29.31
CA ALA A 300 -9.69 -2.80 29.14
C ALA A 300 -8.90 -3.07 27.87
N HIS A 301 -8.73 -2.04 27.05
CA HIS A 301 -8.02 -2.08 25.79
C HIS A 301 -6.83 -1.12 25.76
N THR A 302 -5.80 -1.51 25.01
CA THR A 302 -4.59 -0.73 24.78
C THR A 302 -4.25 -0.70 23.30
N VAL A 303 -4.11 0.50 22.74
CA VAL A 303 -3.58 0.71 21.39
C VAL A 303 -2.15 1.22 21.52
N LEU A 304 -1.20 0.43 21.04
CA LEU A 304 0.17 0.91 20.81
C LEU A 304 0.30 1.32 19.35
N PHE A 305 0.99 2.43 19.10
CA PHE A 305 1.17 2.95 17.75
C PHE A 305 2.48 3.73 17.60
N TYR A 306 3.00 3.75 16.39
CA TYR A 306 4.10 4.62 15.96
C TYR A 306 4.00 4.85 14.45
N SER A 307 4.66 5.87 13.94
CA SER A 307 4.85 6.11 12.51
C SER A 307 6.32 6.21 12.14
N VAL A 308 6.60 5.93 10.87
CA VAL A 308 7.91 6.07 10.24
C VAL A 308 7.76 7.02 9.07
N ASP A 309 8.71 7.93 8.87
CA ASP A 309 8.74 8.84 7.73
C ASP A 309 9.40 8.21 6.49
N PHE A 310 9.50 8.96 5.40
CA PHE A 310 10.17 8.51 4.17
C PHE A 310 11.70 8.50 4.29
N ALA A 311 12.28 9.23 5.25
CA ALA A 311 13.71 9.18 5.58
C ALA A 311 14.10 8.02 6.53
N GLY A 312 13.13 7.23 7.00
CA GLY A 312 13.34 6.11 7.91
C GLY A 312 13.42 6.48 9.39
N ASN A 313 13.12 7.72 9.79
CA ASN A 313 13.00 8.07 11.20
C ASN A 313 11.70 7.52 11.77
N GLN A 314 11.83 6.74 12.84
CA GLN A 314 10.72 6.13 13.54
C GLN A 314 10.39 6.93 14.80
N GLU A 315 9.11 7.24 15.02
CA GLU A 315 8.68 7.85 16.29
C GLU A 315 8.79 6.84 17.44
N THR A 316 9.01 7.33 18.66
CA THR A 316 8.91 6.48 19.84
C THR A 316 7.48 5.97 19.99
N GLU A 317 7.31 4.67 20.27
CA GLU A 317 6.01 4.05 20.48
C GLU A 317 5.16 4.82 21.50
N LYS A 318 3.92 5.10 21.11
CA LYS A 318 2.91 5.74 21.95
C LYS A 318 1.85 4.73 22.35
N THR A 319 1.14 5.06 23.43
CA THR A 319 0.11 4.20 24.00
C THR A 319 -1.15 4.99 24.31
N LYS A 320 -2.31 4.41 23.96
CA LYS A 320 -3.63 4.89 24.34
C LYS A 320 -4.41 3.75 24.99
N THR A 321 -5.02 4.01 26.15
CA THR A 321 -5.82 3.01 26.89
C THR A 321 -7.26 3.49 27.03
N PHE A 322 -8.22 2.57 27.00
CA PHE A 322 -9.63 2.83 27.27
C PHE A 322 -10.33 1.56 27.75
N THR A 323 -11.53 1.69 28.31
CA THR A 323 -12.35 0.56 28.76
C THR A 323 -13.72 0.63 28.10
N ILE A 324 -14.22 -0.50 27.63
CA ILE A 324 -15.59 -0.66 27.13
C ILE A 324 -16.39 -1.51 28.13
N GLU A 325 -17.61 -1.08 28.43
CA GLU A 325 -18.59 -1.86 29.19
C GLU A 325 -19.99 -1.57 28.65
N HIS A 326 -20.52 -2.48 27.84
CA HIS A 326 -21.85 -2.33 27.28
C HIS A 326 -22.96 -2.52 28.32
N PRO A 327 -24.08 -1.78 28.21
CA PRO A 327 -25.21 -1.95 29.12
C PRO A 327 -25.85 -3.34 28.94
N THR A 328 -26.07 -4.03 30.06
CA THR A 328 -26.81 -5.30 30.07
C THR A 328 -28.24 -5.07 29.61
N THR A 329 -28.60 -5.64 28.45
CA THR A 329 -29.94 -5.46 27.86
C THR A 329 -30.61 -6.82 27.70
N VAL A 330 -31.55 -7.14 28.59
CA VAL A 330 -32.31 -8.40 28.56
C VAL A 330 -33.81 -8.17 28.65
N SER A 331 -34.59 -9.10 28.14
CA SER A 331 -36.02 -9.21 28.43
C SER A 331 -36.28 -10.46 29.28
N ILE A 332 -37.22 -10.34 30.23
CA ILE A 332 -37.55 -11.41 31.18
C ILE A 332 -39.04 -11.73 31.04
N SER A 333 -39.36 -12.99 30.74
CA SER A 333 -40.74 -13.49 30.68
C SER A 333 -40.96 -14.56 31.73
N ILE A 334 -41.74 -14.23 32.77
CA ILE A 334 -42.01 -15.10 33.91
C ILE A 334 -43.21 -16.00 33.60
N LYS A 335 -43.11 -17.29 33.96
CA LYS A 335 -44.18 -18.29 33.82
C LYS A 335 -44.33 -19.14 35.07
N GLY A 336 -45.58 -19.45 35.38
CA GLY A 336 -45.96 -20.49 36.35
C GLY A 336 -45.97 -21.89 35.74
N GLY A 337 -46.39 -22.87 36.52
CA GLY A 337 -46.40 -24.28 36.17
C GLY A 337 -45.95 -25.12 37.37
N LEU A 338 -45.11 -26.13 37.12
CA LEU A 338 -44.42 -26.88 38.17
C LEU A 338 -43.26 -26.01 38.70
N GLY A 339 -43.50 -25.27 39.78
CA GLY A 339 -42.60 -24.23 40.28
C GLY A 339 -42.71 -22.91 39.50
N ALA A 340 -41.75 -22.01 39.73
CA ALA A 340 -41.61 -20.76 39.01
C ALA A 340 -40.54 -20.89 37.93
N SER A 341 -40.74 -20.25 36.78
CA SER A 341 -39.74 -20.24 35.70
C SER A 341 -39.71 -18.88 35.03
N ALA A 342 -38.60 -18.56 34.38
CA ALA A 342 -38.51 -17.39 33.52
C ALA A 342 -37.67 -17.70 32.29
N THR A 343 -38.02 -17.07 31.17
CA THR A 343 -37.17 -16.99 29.98
C THR A 343 -36.45 -15.65 30.01
N ILE A 344 -35.12 -15.68 30.05
CA ILE A 344 -34.24 -14.53 29.92
C ILE A 344 -33.75 -14.52 28.48
N THR A 345 -33.99 -13.43 27.75
CA THR A 345 -33.51 -13.26 26.37
C THR A 345 -32.55 -12.10 26.32
N ASN A 346 -31.37 -12.29 25.73
CA ASN A 346 -30.46 -11.20 25.44
C ASN A 346 -31.03 -10.39 24.27
N THR A 347 -31.40 -9.13 24.55
CA THR A 347 -31.92 -8.20 23.55
C THR A 347 -30.89 -7.15 23.15
N GLY A 348 -29.67 -7.24 23.68
CA GLY A 348 -28.54 -6.42 23.30
C GLY A 348 -27.85 -6.92 22.03
N ALA A 349 -26.90 -6.11 21.54
CA ALA A 349 -26.13 -6.41 20.34
C ALA A 349 -24.94 -7.35 20.59
N ILE A 350 -24.55 -7.55 21.86
CA ILE A 350 -23.32 -8.26 22.24
C ILE A 350 -23.65 -9.47 23.10
N ALA A 351 -22.85 -10.53 22.96
CA ALA A 351 -22.97 -11.71 23.78
C ALA A 351 -22.69 -11.38 25.25
N LEU A 352 -23.60 -11.77 26.13
CA LEU A 352 -23.41 -11.62 27.57
C LEU A 352 -22.70 -12.86 28.11
N THR A 353 -21.75 -12.66 29.02
CA THR A 353 -21.06 -13.74 29.72
C THR A 353 -21.33 -13.63 31.22
N ASN A 354 -21.37 -14.78 31.91
CA ASN A 354 -21.62 -14.86 33.35
C ASN A 354 -22.86 -14.06 33.80
N VAL A 355 -23.99 -14.29 33.14
CA VAL A 355 -25.25 -13.59 33.44
C VAL A 355 -25.86 -14.16 34.72
N ASP A 356 -25.54 -13.53 35.84
CA ASP A 356 -26.11 -13.84 37.14
C ASP A 356 -27.60 -13.49 37.19
N TRP A 357 -28.40 -14.42 37.70
CA TRP A 357 -29.84 -14.23 37.85
C TRP A 357 -30.32 -14.66 39.23
N ILE A 358 -31.47 -14.11 39.61
CA ILE A 358 -32.19 -14.45 40.84
C ILE A 358 -33.68 -14.64 40.54
N ILE A 359 -34.29 -15.66 41.12
CA ILE A 359 -35.74 -15.78 41.29
C ILE A 359 -36.02 -15.62 42.78
N ASN A 360 -36.90 -14.70 43.15
CA ASN A 360 -37.32 -14.46 44.52
C ASN A 360 -38.86 -14.49 44.63
N LEU A 361 -39.37 -15.16 45.65
CA LEU A 361 -40.79 -15.31 45.93
C LEU A 361 -41.11 -14.65 47.27
N ASP A 362 -42.00 -13.65 47.24
CA ASP A 362 -42.44 -12.92 48.43
C ASP A 362 -43.96 -12.91 48.62
N GLY A 363 -44.40 -12.97 49.87
CA GLY A 363 -45.81 -13.22 50.23
C GLY A 363 -46.22 -14.69 50.21
N GLY A 364 -47.38 -14.99 50.78
CA GLY A 364 -47.83 -16.36 51.03
C GLY A 364 -46.98 -17.09 52.09
N ILE A 365 -47.16 -18.40 52.20
CA ILE A 365 -46.36 -19.30 53.04
C ILE A 365 -45.50 -20.16 52.10
N ILE A 366 -44.24 -19.80 51.92
CA ILE A 366 -43.27 -20.55 51.09
C ILE A 366 -42.40 -21.43 52.01
N LEU A 367 -42.51 -22.74 51.84
CA LEU A 367 -41.80 -23.76 52.62
C LEU A 367 -40.47 -24.18 51.97
N LEU A 368 -40.38 -24.08 50.64
CA LEU A 368 -39.17 -24.39 49.85
C LEU A 368 -39.14 -23.53 48.58
N GLY A 369 -37.94 -23.19 48.08
CA GLY A 369 -37.77 -22.41 46.84
C GLY A 369 -38.20 -20.96 47.00
N LYS A 370 -37.85 -20.32 48.13
CA LYS A 370 -38.12 -18.89 48.33
C LYS A 370 -37.22 -18.02 47.47
N THR A 371 -35.96 -18.41 47.35
CA THR A 371 -34.96 -17.69 46.56
C THR A 371 -34.05 -18.69 45.89
N LYS A 372 -33.77 -18.49 44.61
CA LYS A 372 -32.78 -19.25 43.85
C LYS A 372 -31.94 -18.31 43.00
N THR A 373 -30.64 -18.53 43.01
CA THR A 373 -29.66 -17.81 42.20
C THR A 373 -28.82 -18.79 41.42
N ASP A 374 -28.41 -18.41 40.22
CA ASP A 374 -27.45 -19.15 39.39
C ASP A 374 -26.89 -18.21 38.31
N THR A 375 -26.02 -18.75 37.45
CA THR A 375 -25.37 -18.00 36.38
C THR A 375 -25.59 -18.67 35.03
N ILE A 376 -25.97 -17.90 34.01
CA ILE A 376 -25.92 -18.37 32.61
C ILE A 376 -24.54 -18.02 32.07
N ALA A 377 -23.75 -19.04 31.71
CA ALA A 377 -22.36 -18.86 31.31
C ALA A 377 -22.20 -17.95 30.09
N ASN A 378 -23.01 -18.17 29.05
CA ASN A 378 -23.04 -17.38 27.82
C ASN A 378 -24.47 -17.23 27.33
N LEU A 379 -24.83 -16.04 26.84
CA LEU A 379 -26.11 -15.77 26.19
C LEU A 379 -25.88 -14.86 24.97
N ALA A 380 -25.87 -15.44 23.77
CA ALA A 380 -25.61 -14.70 22.54
C ALA A 380 -26.75 -13.70 22.21
N PRO A 381 -26.50 -12.68 21.36
CA PRO A 381 -27.54 -11.75 20.94
C PRO A 381 -28.77 -12.47 20.37
N GLY A 382 -29.96 -12.16 20.89
CA GLY A 382 -31.23 -12.79 20.51
C GLY A 382 -31.47 -14.19 21.09
N GLU A 383 -30.50 -14.77 21.79
CA GLU A 383 -30.64 -16.08 22.44
C GLU A 383 -31.44 -15.97 23.73
N SER A 384 -32.16 -17.05 24.06
CA SER A 384 -32.95 -17.18 25.28
C SER A 384 -32.51 -18.37 26.13
N ALA A 385 -32.42 -18.17 27.45
CA ALA A 385 -32.24 -19.22 28.44
C ALA A 385 -33.48 -19.33 29.33
N THR A 386 -33.89 -20.56 29.66
CA THR A 386 -34.97 -20.81 30.61
C THR A 386 -34.41 -21.20 31.97
N ILE A 387 -34.74 -20.41 32.98
CA ILE A 387 -34.40 -20.65 34.38
C ILE A 387 -35.63 -21.15 35.15
N LYS A 388 -35.41 -21.99 36.18
CA LYS A 388 -36.48 -22.64 36.93
C LYS A 388 -36.14 -22.72 38.41
N ASP A 389 -37.13 -22.49 39.25
CA ASP A 389 -37.09 -22.75 40.69
C ASP A 389 -38.23 -23.69 41.09
N PHE A 390 -37.89 -24.71 41.89
CA PHE A 390 -38.86 -25.63 42.44
C PHE A 390 -39.35 -25.11 43.78
N VAL A 391 -40.64 -24.80 43.84
CA VAL A 391 -41.27 -24.10 44.96
C VAL A 391 -42.21 -25.07 45.68
N ILE A 392 -42.32 -24.98 47.00
CA ILE A 392 -43.44 -25.57 47.76
C ILE A 392 -44.03 -24.50 48.66
N GLY A 393 -45.33 -24.24 48.55
CA GLY A 393 -45.99 -23.25 49.40
C GLY A 393 -47.48 -23.09 49.18
N PHE A 394 -48.05 -22.05 49.78
CA PHE A 394 -49.46 -21.70 49.69
C PHE A 394 -49.67 -20.18 49.68
N GLY A 395 -50.61 -19.71 48.87
CA GLY A 395 -51.12 -18.34 48.92
C GLY A 395 -50.61 -17.46 47.77
N LYS A 396 -51.06 -16.19 47.79
CA LYS A 396 -50.68 -15.20 46.79
C LYS A 396 -49.23 -14.77 47.01
N THR A 397 -48.45 -14.80 45.94
CA THR A 397 -47.00 -14.57 45.97
C THR A 397 -46.59 -13.71 44.80
N THR A 398 -45.73 -12.72 45.07
CA THR A 398 -45.01 -11.95 44.06
C THR A 398 -43.76 -12.72 43.67
N ILE A 399 -43.57 -12.89 42.36
CA ILE A 399 -42.40 -13.55 41.78
C ILE A 399 -41.58 -12.44 41.13
N THR A 400 -40.37 -12.25 41.64
CA THR A 400 -39.41 -11.27 41.12
C THR A 400 -38.25 -12.03 40.49
N VAL A 401 -37.91 -11.67 39.27
CA VAL A 401 -36.74 -12.19 38.56
C VAL A 401 -35.81 -11.03 38.22
N GLY A 402 -34.56 -11.13 38.66
CA GLY A 402 -33.54 -10.11 38.44
C GLY A 402 -32.36 -10.64 37.63
N VAL A 403 -31.80 -9.79 36.78
CA VAL A 403 -30.57 -10.01 35.98
C VAL A 403 -29.79 -8.69 35.95
N GLY A 404 -28.67 -8.62 36.67
CA GLY A 404 -27.92 -7.37 36.83
C GLY A 404 -28.81 -6.25 37.42
N THR A 405 -28.99 -5.16 36.67
CA THR A 405 -29.87 -4.03 37.02
C THR A 405 -31.31 -4.17 36.50
N VAL A 406 -31.59 -5.21 35.69
CA VAL A 406 -32.92 -5.46 35.11
C VAL A 406 -33.72 -6.34 36.06
N GLU A 407 -34.92 -5.89 36.43
CA GLU A 407 -35.84 -6.65 37.28
C GLU A 407 -37.22 -6.70 36.64
N GLN A 408 -37.83 -7.89 36.63
CA GLN A 408 -39.22 -8.09 36.25
C GLN A 408 -39.97 -8.76 37.40
N ASN A 409 -41.18 -8.29 37.68
CA ASN A 409 -42.05 -8.91 38.66
C ASN A 409 -43.43 -9.22 38.07
N THR A 410 -44.06 -10.25 38.63
CA THR A 410 -45.46 -10.60 38.39
C THR A 410 -46.03 -11.20 39.68
N THR A 411 -47.34 -11.42 39.70
CA THR A 411 -48.01 -12.08 40.83
C THR A 411 -48.64 -13.38 40.38
N GLY A 412 -48.60 -14.38 41.26
CA GLY A 412 -49.28 -15.66 41.08
C GLY A 412 -49.80 -16.19 42.41
N THR A 413 -50.31 -17.42 42.39
CA THR A 413 -50.68 -18.17 43.58
C THR A 413 -49.86 -19.44 43.63
N VAL A 414 -49.14 -19.66 44.73
CA VAL A 414 -48.48 -20.93 45.02
C VAL A 414 -49.50 -21.87 45.64
N LEU A 415 -49.59 -23.10 45.12
CA LEU A 415 -50.43 -24.18 45.64
C LEU A 415 -49.62 -25.48 45.60
N LEU A 416 -49.11 -25.90 46.75
CA LEU A 416 -48.11 -26.96 46.85
C LEU A 416 -46.93 -26.64 45.92
N PHE A 417 -46.66 -27.47 44.92
CA PHE A 417 -45.57 -27.32 43.97
C PHE A 417 -45.98 -26.64 42.65
N PHE A 418 -47.22 -26.14 42.55
CA PHE A 418 -47.66 -25.38 41.41
C PHE A 418 -47.64 -23.88 41.68
N VAL A 419 -47.21 -23.13 40.67
CA VAL A 419 -47.38 -21.67 40.60
C VAL A 419 -48.39 -21.40 39.50
N ILE A 420 -49.57 -20.87 39.85
CA ILE A 420 -50.69 -20.68 38.92
C ILE A 420 -51.15 -19.22 38.91
N GLY A 421 -51.86 -18.84 37.84
CA GLY A 421 -52.39 -17.48 37.70
C GLY A 421 -51.30 -16.41 37.55
N VAL A 422 -50.14 -16.80 37.01
CA VAL A 422 -49.09 -15.84 36.60
C VAL A 422 -49.63 -15.10 35.38
N ALA A 423 -49.78 -13.78 35.52
CA ALA A 423 -50.22 -12.87 34.46
C ALA A 423 -49.01 -12.24 33.76
#